data_AF-A0A845MTS4-F1
#
_entry.id   AF-A0A845MTS4-F1
#
_cell.length_a   1.000
_cell.length_b   1.000
_cell.length_c   1.000
_cell.angle_alpha   90.00
_cell.angle_beta   90.00
_cell.angle_gamma   90.00
#
_symmetry.space_group_name_H-M   'P 1'
#
loop_
_entity.id
_entity.type
_entity.pdbx_description
1 polymer ?
#
loop_
_entity_poly.entity_id
_entity_poly.type
_entity_poly.pdbx_seq_one_letter_code
_entity_poly.pdbx_strand_id
1 'polypeptide(L)'
;MEELRVLLQPWYLQIKFVHLLFVMIWSFSTAAAYSWYVKSAWVAWQHNKEDPHRLERRNWTMEQFDKGAALEHIAFPIVLITGGLMVWLAGWGMNSHWLMIKLALVALVFGPIEVFDYWISHMGGSKKQWRLKGDMKRYETLMQWHWRFFQISTPLVVIVIPAIIYLAVTKPGF
;
A
#
# COMPACT_ATOMS: atom_id res chain seq x y z
N MET A 1 -27.31 15.04 -6.77
CA MET A 1 -26.62 13.73 -6.67
C MET A 1 -27.13 12.72 -7.68
N GLU A 2 -28.45 12.56 -7.85
CA GLU A 2 -29.00 11.61 -8.83
C GLU A 2 -28.65 11.95 -10.29
N GLU A 3 -28.67 13.22 -10.68
CA GLU A 3 -28.26 13.65 -12.03
C GLU A 3 -26.80 13.28 -12.36
N LEU A 4 -25.90 13.44 -11.38
CA LEU A 4 -24.50 13.03 -11.50
C LEU A 4 -24.37 11.50 -11.60
N ARG A 5 -25.22 10.75 -10.89
CA ARG A 5 -25.26 9.30 -10.94
C ARG A 5 -25.65 8.82 -12.34
N VAL A 6 -26.73 9.38 -12.89
CA VAL A 6 -27.22 9.08 -14.24
C VAL A 6 -26.17 9.43 -15.30
N LEU A 7 -25.48 10.56 -15.16
CA LEU A 7 -24.40 10.96 -16.05
C LEU A 7 -23.22 9.98 -16.04
N LEU A 8 -22.86 9.44 -14.88
CA LEU A 8 -21.70 8.56 -14.70
C LEU A 8 -22.03 7.07 -14.91
N GLN A 9 -23.30 6.67 -14.83
CA GLN A 9 -23.73 5.27 -14.99
C GLN A 9 -23.22 4.60 -16.28
N PRO A 10 -23.24 5.26 -17.47
CA PRO A 10 -22.71 4.67 -18.70
C PRO A 10 -21.21 4.40 -18.66
N TRP A 11 -20.47 5.07 -17.78
CA TRP A 11 -19.02 4.97 -17.63
C TRP A 11 -18.60 3.93 -16.58
N TYR A 12 -19.54 3.18 -16.00
CA TYR A 12 -19.26 2.25 -14.91
C TYR A 12 -18.15 1.23 -15.25
N LEU A 13 -18.12 0.72 -16.48
CA LEU A 13 -17.09 -0.24 -16.90
C LEU A 13 -15.71 0.40 -17.03
N GLN A 14 -15.65 1.65 -17.50
CA GLN A 14 -14.41 2.42 -17.59
C GLN A 14 -13.89 2.75 -16.19
N ILE A 15 -14.77 3.15 -15.27
CA ILE A 15 -14.42 3.37 -13.86
C ILE A 15 -13.91 2.07 -13.23
N LYS A 16 -14.56 0.93 -13.50
CA LYS A 16 -14.12 -0.39 -13.03
C LYS A 16 -12.76 -0.77 -13.61
N PHE A 17 -12.52 -0.49 -14.89
CA PHE A 17 -11.22 -0.75 -15.52
C PHE A 17 -10.11 0.05 -14.83
N VAL A 18 -10.32 1.36 -14.64
CA VAL A 18 -9.38 2.22 -13.89
C VAL A 18 -9.18 1.69 -12.49
N HIS A 19 -10.26 1.36 -11.78
CA HIS A 19 -10.19 0.79 -10.42
C HIS A 19 -9.29 -0.44 -10.37
N LEU A 20 -9.52 -1.42 -11.27
CA LEU A 20 -8.74 -2.66 -11.31
C LEU A 20 -7.26 -2.41 -11.65
N LEU A 21 -6.97 -1.49 -12.58
CA LEU A 21 -5.60 -1.10 -12.92
C LEU A 21 -4.88 -0.55 -11.68
N PHE A 22 -5.51 0.35 -10.95
CA PHE A 22 -4.92 0.96 -9.76
C PHE A 22 -4.86 -0.01 -8.57
N VAL A 23 -5.80 -0.95 -8.44
CA VAL A 23 -5.68 -2.06 -7.49
C VAL A 23 -4.43 -2.89 -7.79
N MET A 24 -4.15 -3.22 -9.06
CA MET A 24 -2.94 -3.98 -9.41
C MET A 24 -1.65 -3.23 -9.10
N ILE A 25 -1.61 -1.92 -9.40
CA ILE A 25 -0.46 -1.07 -9.06
C ILE A 25 -0.27 -1.06 -7.54
N TRP A 26 -1.32 -0.74 -6.79
CA TRP A 26 -1.27 -0.65 -5.34
C TRP A 26 -0.92 -1.99 -4.65
N SER A 27 -1.47 -3.11 -5.11
CA SER A 27 -1.30 -4.41 -4.47
C SER A 27 0.07 -5.06 -4.70
N PHE A 28 0.78 -4.70 -5.77
CA PHE A 28 1.95 -5.47 -6.21
C PHE A 28 3.19 -4.64 -6.54
N SER A 29 3.11 -3.31 -6.64
CA SER A 29 4.24 -2.53 -7.17
C SER A 29 5.51 -2.61 -6.32
N THR A 30 5.40 -2.77 -5.00
CA THR A 30 6.55 -2.88 -4.11
C THR A 30 6.79 -4.28 -3.56
N ALA A 31 5.90 -5.25 -3.80
CA ALA A 31 5.98 -6.60 -3.24
C ALA A 31 7.31 -7.31 -3.59
N ALA A 32 7.73 -7.25 -4.85
CA ALA A 32 9.00 -7.82 -5.30
C ALA A 32 10.20 -7.04 -4.77
N ALA A 33 10.11 -5.71 -4.76
CA ALA A 33 11.16 -4.82 -4.25
C ALA A 33 11.43 -5.10 -2.77
N TYR A 34 10.38 -5.21 -1.95
CA TYR A 34 10.51 -5.57 -0.55
C TYR A 34 11.08 -6.99 -0.38
N SER A 35 10.44 -7.99 -1.00
CA SER A 35 10.74 -9.41 -0.74
C SER A 35 12.17 -9.78 -1.13
N TRP A 36 12.65 -9.26 -2.26
CA TRP A 36 13.92 -9.70 -2.85
C TRP A 36 15.07 -8.72 -2.66
N TYR A 37 14.81 -7.42 -2.42
CA TYR A 37 15.86 -6.42 -2.29
C TYR A 37 15.95 -5.82 -0.89
N VAL A 38 14.85 -5.30 -0.33
CA VAL A 38 14.89 -4.66 1.01
C VAL A 38 15.12 -5.71 2.09
N LYS A 39 14.27 -6.74 2.15
CA LYS A 39 14.34 -7.80 3.15
C LYS A 39 15.68 -8.52 3.11
N SER A 40 16.18 -8.85 1.91
CA SER A 40 17.45 -9.55 1.74
C SER A 40 18.64 -8.70 2.22
N ALA A 41 18.69 -7.42 1.83
CA ALA A 41 19.74 -6.50 2.28
C ALA A 41 19.71 -6.28 3.79
N TRP A 42 18.51 -6.18 4.37
CA TRP A 42 18.32 -5.98 5.80
C TRP A 42 18.80 -7.17 6.63
N VAL A 43 18.36 -8.37 6.27
CA VAL A 43 18.76 -9.61 6.95
C VAL A 43 20.27 -9.85 6.78
N ALA A 44 20.82 -9.60 5.59
CA ALA A 44 22.26 -9.73 5.35
C ALA A 44 23.09 -8.80 6.25
N TRP A 45 22.64 -7.55 6.46
CA TRP A 45 23.28 -6.62 7.38
C TRP A 45 23.12 -7.04 8.85
N GLN A 46 21.95 -7.56 9.26
CA GLN A 46 21.73 -8.00 10.63
C GLN A 46 22.68 -9.12 11.08
N HIS A 47 23.03 -10.03 10.17
CA HIS A 47 24.00 -11.10 10.45
C HIS A 47 25.45 -10.63 10.51
N ASN A 48 25.80 -9.55 9.79
CA ASN A 48 27.18 -9.03 9.68
C ASN A 48 27.18 -7.51 9.84
N LYS A 49 26.98 -7.03 11.08
CA LYS A 49 26.77 -5.59 11.36
C LYS A 49 28.01 -4.72 11.17
N GLU A 50 29.19 -5.32 11.23
CA GLU A 50 30.48 -4.63 11.11
C GLU A 50 30.87 -4.36 9.66
N ASP A 51 30.19 -4.98 8.69
CA ASP A 51 30.48 -4.83 7.26
C ASP A 51 29.86 -3.52 6.72
N PRO A 52 30.68 -2.51 6.37
CA PRO A 52 30.18 -1.22 5.91
C PRO A 52 29.44 -1.31 4.56
N HIS A 53 29.81 -2.26 3.69
CA HIS A 53 29.15 -2.42 2.39
C HIS A 53 27.72 -2.95 2.54
N ARG A 54 27.46 -3.79 3.56
CA ARG A 54 26.11 -4.27 3.85
C ARG A 54 25.22 -3.18 4.43
N LEU A 55 25.78 -2.31 5.27
CA LEU A 55 25.08 -1.13 5.77
C LEU A 55 24.70 -0.19 4.62
N GLU A 56 25.63 0.08 3.71
CA GLU A 56 25.40 0.89 2.52
C GLU A 56 24.29 0.29 1.64
N ARG A 57 24.36 -1.01 1.36
CA ARG A 57 23.34 -1.70 0.55
C ARG A 57 21.96 -1.64 1.19
N ARG A 58 21.84 -1.88 2.50
CA ARG A 58 20.58 -1.74 3.26
C ARG A 58 20.00 -0.34 3.12
N ASN A 59 20.84 0.69 3.23
CA ASN A 59 20.43 2.08 3.09
C ASN A 59 19.93 2.38 1.68
N TRP A 60 20.71 2.00 0.69
CA TRP A 60 20.39 2.24 -0.70
C TRP A 60 19.09 1.54 -1.13
N THR A 61 18.89 0.27 -0.75
CA THR A 61 17.67 -0.47 -1.12
C THR A 61 16.42 0.13 -0.49
N MET A 62 16.50 0.56 0.78
CA MET A 62 15.38 1.24 1.43
C MET A 62 15.07 2.58 0.75
N GLU A 63 16.10 3.38 0.43
CA GLU A 63 15.89 4.66 -0.27
C GLU A 63 15.32 4.47 -1.69
N GLN A 64 15.63 3.36 -2.38
CA GLN A 64 14.97 3.05 -3.67
C GLN A 64 13.55 2.55 -3.47
N PHE A 65 13.31 1.74 -2.44
CA PHE A 65 11.97 1.27 -2.10
C PHE A 65 11.01 2.44 -1.84
N ASP A 66 11.44 3.44 -1.06
CA ASP A 66 10.65 4.64 -0.75
C ASP A 66 10.20 5.37 -2.03
N LYS A 67 11.01 5.36 -3.10
CA LYS A 67 10.61 5.93 -4.40
C LYS A 67 9.54 5.10 -5.10
N GLY A 68 9.61 3.77 -4.96
CA GLY A 68 8.60 2.85 -5.49
C GLY A 68 7.27 2.98 -4.75
N ALA A 69 7.31 3.13 -3.42
CA ALA A 69 6.12 3.30 -2.58
C ALA A 69 5.27 4.52 -2.97
N ALA A 70 5.86 5.54 -3.60
CA ALA A 70 5.11 6.66 -4.15
C ALA A 70 4.03 6.23 -5.17
N LEU A 71 4.26 5.15 -5.93
CA LEU A 71 3.25 4.61 -6.85
C LEU A 71 2.05 4.03 -6.10
N GLU A 72 2.29 3.29 -5.02
CA GLU A 72 1.23 2.73 -4.15
C GLU A 72 0.42 3.85 -3.51
N HIS A 73 1.12 4.87 -3.04
CA HIS A 73 0.49 6.04 -2.44
C HIS A 73 -0.34 6.83 -3.45
N ILE A 74 0.08 6.99 -4.70
CA ILE A 74 -0.79 7.60 -5.71
C ILE A 74 -1.98 6.68 -6.03
N ALA A 75 -1.74 5.37 -6.08
CA ALA A 75 -2.76 4.41 -6.48
C ALA A 75 -3.86 4.23 -5.44
N PHE A 76 -3.53 4.19 -4.15
CA PHE A 76 -4.50 3.90 -3.09
C PHE A 76 -5.67 4.91 -3.02
N PRO A 77 -5.47 6.25 -3.06
CA PRO A 77 -6.55 7.22 -3.16
C PRO A 77 -7.43 7.02 -4.39
N ILE A 78 -6.84 6.68 -5.54
CA ILE A 78 -7.58 6.41 -6.76
C ILE A 78 -8.43 5.13 -6.60
N VAL A 79 -7.90 4.09 -5.95
CA VAL A 79 -8.65 2.89 -5.57
C VAL A 79 -9.84 3.24 -4.68
N LEU A 80 -9.65 4.08 -3.66
CA LEU A 80 -10.74 4.50 -2.75
C LEU A 80 -11.82 5.30 -3.48
N ILE A 81 -11.43 6.28 -4.29
CA ILE A 81 -12.37 7.13 -5.05
C ILE A 81 -13.16 6.28 -6.04
N THR A 82 -12.47 5.49 -6.87
CA THR A 82 -13.14 4.67 -7.89
C THR A 82 -13.96 3.54 -7.27
N GLY A 83 -13.51 2.93 -6.18
CA GLY A 83 -14.24 1.91 -5.44
C GLY A 83 -15.52 2.47 -4.81
N GLY A 84 -15.43 3.65 -4.17
CA GLY A 84 -16.58 4.37 -3.63
C GLY A 84 -17.59 4.75 -4.70
N LEU A 85 -17.11 5.27 -5.85
CA LEU A 85 -17.96 5.55 -7.01
C LEU A 85 -18.66 4.30 -7.51
N MET A 86 -17.98 3.17 -7.62
CA MET A 86 -18.60 1.92 -8.06
C MET A 86 -19.69 1.44 -7.10
N VAL A 87 -19.47 1.51 -5.79
CA VAL A 87 -20.49 1.15 -4.77
C VAL A 87 -21.73 2.04 -4.94
N TRP A 88 -21.50 3.34 -5.08
CA TRP A 88 -22.56 4.33 -5.24
C TRP A 88 -23.35 4.16 -6.55
N LEU A 89 -22.68 4.04 -7.70
CA LEU A 89 -23.31 3.85 -9.01
C LEU A 89 -24.11 2.54 -9.07
N ALA A 90 -23.55 1.46 -8.55
CA ALA A 90 -24.21 0.16 -8.52
C ALA A 90 -25.37 0.09 -7.49
N GLY A 91 -25.56 1.11 -6.65
CA GLY A 91 -26.65 1.18 -5.68
C GLY A 91 -26.54 0.14 -4.56
N TRP A 92 -25.32 -0.31 -4.23
CA TRP A 92 -25.16 -1.30 -3.16
C TRP A 92 -25.37 -0.64 -1.80
N GLY A 93 -26.30 -1.19 -1.02
CA GLY A 93 -26.50 -0.82 0.38
C GLY A 93 -25.57 -1.58 1.33
N MET A 94 -25.44 -1.08 2.55
CA MET A 94 -24.68 -1.71 3.63
C MET A 94 -25.29 -3.02 4.15
N ASN A 95 -26.45 -3.41 3.62
CA ASN A 95 -27.10 -4.69 3.92
C ASN A 95 -26.39 -5.90 3.27
N SER A 96 -25.47 -5.65 2.33
CA SER A 96 -24.67 -6.71 1.72
C SER A 96 -23.51 -7.11 2.63
N HIS A 97 -23.62 -8.27 3.28
CA HIS A 97 -22.56 -8.85 4.10
C HIS A 97 -21.22 -8.95 3.35
N TRP A 98 -21.27 -9.35 2.08
CA TRP A 98 -20.08 -9.41 1.21
C TRP A 98 -19.38 -8.05 1.10
N LEU A 99 -20.14 -6.98 0.81
CA LEU A 99 -19.60 -5.64 0.68
C LEU A 99 -19.07 -5.13 2.02
N MET A 100 -19.80 -5.38 3.11
CA MET A 100 -19.40 -4.97 4.45
C MET A 100 -18.08 -5.60 4.88
N ILE A 101 -17.88 -6.90 4.62
CA ILE A 101 -16.61 -7.57 4.90
C ILE A 101 -15.50 -6.93 4.08
N LYS A 102 -15.72 -6.70 2.77
CA LYS A 102 -14.72 -6.08 1.90
C LYS A 102 -14.33 -4.69 2.38
N LEU A 103 -15.31 -3.85 2.74
CA LEU A 103 -15.09 -2.51 3.26
C LEU A 103 -14.42 -2.54 4.63
N ALA A 104 -14.77 -3.48 5.50
CA ALA A 104 -14.12 -3.65 6.81
C ALA A 104 -12.64 -4.02 6.66
N LEU A 105 -12.29 -4.92 5.73
CA LEU A 105 -10.89 -5.23 5.44
C LEU A 105 -10.12 -4.00 4.94
N VAL A 106 -10.71 -3.23 4.02
CA VAL A 106 -10.08 -1.99 3.53
C VAL A 106 -9.92 -0.96 4.66
N ALA A 107 -10.97 -0.69 5.43
CA ALA A 107 -10.96 0.37 6.43
C ALA A 107 -10.15 0.00 7.69
N LEU A 108 -10.26 -1.23 8.19
CA LEU A 108 -9.67 -1.64 9.47
C LEU A 108 -8.27 -2.22 9.33
N VAL A 109 -7.93 -2.82 8.18
CA VAL A 109 -6.59 -3.36 7.93
C VAL A 109 -5.77 -2.39 7.11
N PHE A 110 -6.21 -2.06 5.89
CA PHE A 110 -5.41 -1.21 5.00
C PHE A 110 -5.42 0.26 5.42
N GLY A 111 -6.53 0.79 5.95
CA GLY A 111 -6.58 2.17 6.43
C GLY A 111 -5.42 2.52 7.39
N PRO A 112 -5.25 1.80 8.51
CA PRO A 112 -4.14 2.04 9.43
C PRO A 112 -2.76 1.78 8.82
N ILE A 113 -2.61 0.72 8.00
CA ILE A 113 -1.35 0.38 7.34
C ILE A 113 -0.91 1.53 6.42
N GLU A 114 -1.81 1.99 5.56
CA GLU A 114 -1.56 3.05 4.57
C GLU A 114 -1.30 4.39 5.24
N VAL A 115 -2.05 4.75 6.29
CA VAL A 115 -1.79 5.98 7.06
C VAL A 115 -0.37 5.96 7.64
N PHE A 116 0.05 4.83 8.20
CA PHE A 116 1.39 4.71 8.74
C PHE A 116 2.47 4.71 7.66
N ASP A 117 2.24 4.02 6.53
CA ASP A 117 3.17 4.01 5.39
C ASP A 117 3.36 5.42 4.80
N TYR A 118 2.28 6.15 4.59
CA TYR A 118 2.32 7.55 4.19
C TYR A 118 3.13 8.40 5.15
N TRP A 119 2.89 8.24 6.46
CA TRP A 119 3.60 9.00 7.47
C TRP A 119 5.10 8.69 7.45
N ILE A 120 5.50 7.42 7.43
CA ILE A 120 6.92 7.03 7.52
C ILE A 120 7.71 7.27 6.22
N SER A 121 7.02 7.25 5.08
CA SER A 121 7.64 7.44 3.76
C SER A 121 7.68 8.92 3.34
N HIS A 122 6.72 9.75 3.77
CA HIS A 122 6.60 11.15 3.31
C HIS A 122 6.68 12.18 4.44
N MET A 123 5.87 12.04 5.50
CA MET A 123 5.75 13.07 6.53
C MET A 123 6.89 13.07 7.55
N GLY A 124 7.56 11.94 7.76
CA GLY A 124 8.78 11.84 8.56
C GLY A 124 10.00 12.55 7.96
N GLY A 125 9.88 13.12 6.76
CA GLY A 125 10.99 13.59 5.92
C GLY A 125 11.64 12.43 5.17
N SER A 126 12.10 12.65 3.94
CA SER A 126 12.69 11.54 3.18
C SER A 126 13.93 11.04 3.90
N LYS A 127 14.10 9.71 4.02
CA LYS A 127 15.23 9.12 4.74
C LYS A 127 16.55 9.65 4.18
N LYS A 128 16.61 9.83 2.85
CA LYS A 128 17.72 10.50 2.15
C LYS A 128 18.00 11.92 2.67
N GLN A 129 16.98 12.75 2.91
CA GLN A 129 17.18 14.11 3.44
C GLN A 129 17.88 14.09 4.81
N TRP A 130 17.48 13.20 5.71
CA TRP A 130 18.11 13.11 7.05
C TRP A 130 19.54 12.61 6.98
N ARG A 131 19.83 11.66 6.09
CA ARG A 131 21.20 11.22 5.81
C ARG A 131 22.08 12.35 5.29
N LEU A 132 21.58 13.15 4.34
CA LEU A 132 22.32 14.28 3.78
C LEU A 132 22.54 15.41 4.80
N LYS A 133 21.63 15.58 5.77
CA LYS A 133 21.80 16.51 6.90
C LYS A 133 22.79 16.02 7.96
N GLY A 134 23.25 14.77 7.87
CA GLY A 134 24.19 14.16 8.83
C GLY A 134 23.54 13.68 10.14
N ASP A 135 22.21 13.79 10.29
CA ASP A 135 21.51 13.26 11.48
C ASP A 135 21.25 11.76 11.34
N MET A 136 22.33 11.00 11.53
CA MET A 136 22.29 9.54 11.41
C MET A 136 21.47 8.88 12.51
N LYS A 137 21.27 9.53 13.67
CA LYS A 137 20.45 8.98 14.76
C LYS A 137 18.98 8.94 14.37
N ARG A 138 18.45 10.04 13.83
CA ARG A 138 17.07 10.08 13.31
C ARG A 138 16.91 9.17 12.11
N TYR A 139 17.88 9.16 11.19
CA TYR A 139 17.88 8.25 10.05
C TYR A 139 17.76 6.78 10.46
N GLU A 140 18.64 6.30 11.36
CA GLU A 140 18.57 4.91 11.84
C GLU A 140 17.26 4.61 12.58
N THR A 141 16.75 5.57 13.36
CA THR A 141 15.44 5.41 14.00
C THR A 141 14.36 5.15 12.94
N LEU A 142 14.23 6.03 11.93
CA LEU A 142 13.24 5.86 10.87
C LEU A 142 13.42 4.53 10.10
N MET A 143 14.66 4.13 9.83
CA MET A 143 14.97 2.85 9.21
C MET A 143 14.43 1.67 10.04
N GLN A 144 14.66 1.67 11.35
CA GLN A 144 14.19 0.60 12.24
C GLN A 144 12.67 0.57 12.37
N TRP A 145 12.02 1.74 12.43
CA TRP A 145 10.57 1.82 12.44
C TRP A 145 9.98 1.28 11.15
N HIS A 146 10.58 1.60 9.99
CA HIS A 146 10.11 1.12 8.69
C HIS A 146 10.29 -0.39 8.55
N TRP A 147 11.40 -0.91 9.05
CA TRP A 147 11.62 -2.35 9.10
C TRP A 147 10.58 -3.08 9.97
N ARG A 148 10.31 -2.58 11.18
CA ARG A 148 9.27 -3.15 12.06
C ARG A 148 7.90 -3.10 11.42
N PHE A 149 7.57 -2.00 10.76
CA PHE A 149 6.34 -1.88 9.99
C PHE A 149 6.23 -2.99 8.96
N PHE A 150 7.26 -3.22 8.12
CA PHE A 150 7.22 -4.31 7.15
C PHE A 150 7.05 -5.69 7.78
N GLN A 151 7.68 -5.95 8.93
CA GLN A 151 7.52 -7.23 9.63
C GLN A 151 6.07 -7.49 10.07
N ILE A 152 5.34 -6.43 10.44
CA ILE A 152 3.95 -6.50 10.89
C ILE A 152 2.97 -6.48 9.71
N SER A 153 3.19 -5.59 8.74
CA SER A 153 2.27 -5.38 7.62
C SER A 153 2.38 -6.50 6.59
N THR A 154 3.57 -7.03 6.30
CA THR A 154 3.73 -8.06 5.25
C THR A 154 2.82 -9.28 5.45
N PRO A 155 2.78 -9.94 6.63
CA PRO A 155 1.90 -11.10 6.83
C PRO A 155 0.43 -10.75 6.63
N LEU A 156 -0.01 -9.56 7.09
CA LEU A 156 -1.37 -9.08 6.89
C LEU A 156 -1.67 -8.88 5.41
N VAL A 157 -0.80 -8.18 4.69
CA VAL A 157 -0.94 -7.89 3.26
C VAL A 157 -1.00 -9.19 2.45
N VAL A 158 -0.10 -10.15 2.73
CA VAL A 158 -0.04 -11.46 2.04
C VAL A 158 -1.32 -12.26 2.21
N ILE A 159 -2.03 -12.12 3.33
CA ILE A 159 -3.29 -12.85 3.58
C ILE A 159 -4.49 -12.06 3.04
N VAL A 160 -4.54 -10.76 3.30
CA VAL A 160 -5.74 -9.94 3.07
C VAL A 160 -5.87 -9.51 1.61
N ILE A 161 -4.78 -9.26 0.88
CA ILE A 161 -4.86 -8.94 -0.56
C ILE A 161 -5.55 -10.10 -1.33
N PRO A 162 -5.10 -11.36 -1.22
CA PRO A 162 -5.81 -12.48 -1.84
C PRO A 162 -7.26 -12.61 -1.41
N ALA A 163 -7.58 -12.36 -0.13
CA ALA A 163 -8.96 -12.38 0.36
C ALA A 163 -9.82 -11.29 -0.30
N ILE A 164 -9.31 -10.07 -0.47
CA ILE A 164 -10.01 -8.98 -1.16
C ILE A 164 -10.22 -9.32 -2.65
N ILE A 165 -9.22 -9.91 -3.30
CA ILE A 165 -9.32 -10.37 -4.69
C ILE A 165 -10.38 -11.48 -4.80
N TYR A 166 -10.34 -12.46 -3.90
CA TYR A 166 -11.35 -13.52 -3.83
C TYR A 166 -12.76 -12.93 -3.66
N LEU A 167 -12.94 -11.97 -2.74
CA LEU A 167 -14.22 -11.27 -2.58
C LEU A 167 -14.59 -10.53 -3.86
N ALA A 168 -13.67 -9.87 -4.54
CA ALA A 168 -13.96 -9.20 -5.81
C ALA A 168 -14.46 -10.17 -6.90
N VAL A 169 -13.93 -11.40 -6.95
CA VAL A 169 -14.31 -12.45 -7.89
C VAL A 169 -15.64 -13.12 -7.50
N THR A 170 -15.80 -13.45 -6.22
CA THR A 170 -16.99 -14.13 -5.68
C THR A 170 -18.11 -13.15 -5.30
N LYS A 171 -18.06 -11.95 -5.87
CA LYS A 171 -19.14 -10.97 -5.75
C LYS A 171 -20.46 -11.67 -6.10
N PRO A 172 -21.49 -11.60 -5.23
CA PRO A 172 -22.79 -12.17 -5.53
C PRO A 172 -23.32 -11.61 -6.86
N GLY A 173 -23.76 -12.50 -7.74
CA GLY A 173 -24.58 -12.12 -8.89
C GLY A 173 -25.86 -11.45 -8.40
N PHE A 174 -26.41 -10.58 -9.24
CA PHE A 174 -27.79 -10.14 -9.06
C PHE A 174 -28.73 -11.35 -9.12
#